data_AF-A0A843HRK1-F1
#
_entry.id   AF-A0A843HRK1-F1
#
_cell.length_a   1.000
_cell.length_b   1.000
_cell.length_c   1.000
_cell.angle_alpha   90.00
_cell.angle_beta   90.00
_cell.angle_gamma   90.00
#
_symmetry.space_group_name_H-M   'P 1'
#
loop_
_entity.id
_entity.type
_entity.pdbx_description
1 polymer ?
#
loop_
_entity_poly.entity_id
_entity_poly.type
_entity_poly.pdbx_seq_one_letter_code
_entity_poly.pdbx_strand_id
1 'polypeptide(L)'
;MSIWTHVAGVVRIDAIRFDPNDIPDFDTIFGREWTFDDMWDDEPAYTDSIENPDAFMPCGSEGSLEKSVWVNPDRNSMSAYTITIFGDLRDYDDPDAIVSWFKDCCKDVWVRQAIITVETEGKKPIIYNYKDKDPII
;
A
#
# COMPACT_ATOMS: atom_id res chain seq x y z
N MET A 1 2.63 20.07 -18.17
CA MET A 1 2.13 18.70 -18.38
C MET A 1 2.27 18.02 -17.03
N SER A 2 1.19 17.46 -16.50
CA SER A 2 1.26 16.62 -15.30
C SER A 2 1.96 15.32 -15.63
N ILE A 3 2.70 14.77 -14.67
CA ILE A 3 3.33 13.45 -14.76
C ILE A 3 2.43 12.47 -14.00
N TRP A 4 2.14 11.33 -14.61
CA TRP A 4 1.41 10.25 -13.95
C TRP A 4 2.35 9.13 -13.48
N THR A 5 2.06 8.59 -12.30
CA THR A 5 2.71 7.39 -11.76
C THR A 5 1.65 6.32 -11.49
N HIS A 6 1.73 5.23 -12.23
CA HIS A 6 0.83 4.08 -12.14
C HIS A 6 1.43 3.03 -11.20
N VAL A 7 0.64 2.52 -10.26
CA VAL A 7 1.09 1.53 -9.29
C VAL A 7 0.21 0.30 -9.32
N ALA A 8 0.84 -0.87 -9.27
CA ALA A 8 0.17 -2.15 -9.07
C ALA A 8 1.02 -3.04 -8.17
N GLY A 9 0.45 -3.48 -7.04
CA GLY A 9 1.13 -4.30 -6.06
C GLY A 9 0.21 -5.31 -5.39
N VAL A 10 0.83 -6.35 -4.83
CA VAL A 10 0.15 -7.36 -4.03
C VAL A 10 1.05 -7.78 -2.87
N VAL A 11 0.43 -7.94 -1.70
CA VAL A 11 1.06 -8.48 -0.48
C VAL A 11 0.22 -9.63 0.02
N ARG A 12 0.81 -10.82 0.11
CA ARG A 12 0.21 -11.98 0.76
C ARG A 12 0.79 -12.11 2.16
N ILE A 13 -0.08 -12.25 3.14
CA ILE A 13 0.27 -12.18 4.56
C ILE A 13 -0.10 -13.49 5.24
N ASP A 14 0.82 -13.96 6.06
CA ASP A 14 0.61 -15.08 6.95
C ASP A 14 0.10 -14.61 8.31
N ALA A 15 -0.88 -15.34 8.86
CA ALA A 15 -1.35 -15.07 10.21
C ALA A 15 -1.93 -16.33 10.87
N ILE A 16 -1.84 -16.37 12.20
CA ILE A 16 -2.50 -17.38 13.03
C ILE A 16 -3.77 -16.74 13.59
N ARG A 17 -4.92 -17.14 13.05
CA ARG A 17 -6.22 -16.49 13.33
C ARG A 17 -7.02 -17.25 14.38
N PHE A 18 -6.60 -17.12 15.65
CA PHE A 18 -7.30 -17.75 16.77
C PHE A 18 -8.67 -17.10 17.03
N ASP A 19 -8.75 -15.77 16.97
CA ASP A 19 -10.01 -15.03 17.08
C ASP A 19 -10.51 -14.58 15.69
N PRO A 20 -11.76 -14.89 15.29
CA PRO A 20 -12.39 -14.34 14.09
C PRO A 20 -12.32 -12.83 13.92
N ASN A 21 -12.37 -12.09 15.02
CA ASN A 21 -12.58 -10.65 15.02
C ASN A 21 -11.27 -9.87 15.12
N ASP A 22 -10.15 -10.57 15.36
CA ASP A 22 -8.81 -9.99 15.44
C ASP A 22 -8.22 -9.90 14.03
N ILE A 23 -8.80 -9.02 13.22
CA ILE A 23 -8.30 -8.68 11.88
C ILE A 23 -7.31 -7.52 12.06
N PRO A 24 -6.09 -7.61 11.49
CA PRO A 24 -5.13 -6.51 11.53
C PRO A 24 -5.75 -5.21 11.00
N ASP A 25 -5.44 -4.11 11.65
CA ASP A 25 -5.79 -2.78 11.15
C ASP A 25 -4.86 -2.42 9.98
N PHE A 26 -5.33 -2.68 8.77
CA PHE A 26 -4.58 -2.40 7.55
C PHE A 26 -4.46 -0.91 7.24
N ASP A 27 -5.29 -0.05 7.82
CA ASP A 27 -5.13 1.41 7.69
C ASP A 27 -3.92 1.89 8.49
N THR A 28 -3.68 1.30 9.66
CA THR A 28 -2.45 1.58 10.43
C THR A 28 -1.19 1.04 9.74
N ILE A 29 -1.29 -0.08 9.00
CA ILE A 29 -0.11 -0.72 8.34
C ILE A 29 0.23 -0.08 7.00
N PHE A 30 -0.78 0.15 6.15
CA PHE A 30 -0.58 0.65 4.79
C PHE A 30 -0.88 2.15 4.67
N GLY A 31 -1.56 2.73 5.64
CA GLY A 31 -2.06 4.10 5.59
C GLY A 31 -3.53 4.15 5.16
N ARG A 32 -4.19 5.23 5.58
CA ARG A 32 -5.54 5.59 5.15
C ARG A 32 -5.56 6.01 3.69
N GLU A 33 -6.72 5.88 3.07
CA GLU A 33 -6.99 6.31 1.70
C GLU A 33 -7.75 7.63 1.70
N TRP A 34 -7.60 8.41 0.64
CA TRP A 34 -8.47 9.52 0.32
C TRP A 34 -8.55 9.74 -1.19
N THR A 35 -9.68 10.27 -1.64
CA THR A 35 -10.01 10.47 -3.05
C THR A 35 -10.17 11.95 -3.36
N PHE A 36 -10.11 12.31 -4.63
CA PHE A 36 -10.34 13.70 -5.07
C PHE A 36 -11.61 14.33 -4.47
N ASP A 37 -12.69 13.56 -4.33
CA ASP A 37 -13.95 14.06 -3.77
C ASP A 37 -13.79 14.51 -2.29
N ASP A 38 -12.92 13.84 -1.53
CA ASP A 38 -12.64 14.16 -0.11
C ASP A 38 -11.84 15.47 0.07
N MET A 39 -11.36 16.11 -1.00
CA MET A 39 -10.67 17.41 -0.92
C MET A 39 -11.61 18.56 -0.55
N TRP A 40 -12.91 18.40 -0.81
CA TRP A 40 -13.92 19.44 -0.62
C TRP A 40 -14.78 19.24 0.62
N ASP A 41 -14.48 18.23 1.43
CA ASP A 41 -15.18 17.99 2.69
C ASP A 41 -14.84 19.03 3.77
N ASP A 42 -15.73 19.15 4.76
CA ASP A 42 -15.58 20.09 5.88
C ASP A 42 -14.31 19.80 6.72
N GLU A 43 -13.91 18.53 6.80
CA GLU A 43 -12.61 18.06 7.33
C GLU A 43 -11.85 17.33 6.21
N PRO A 44 -11.17 18.05 5.32
CA PRO A 44 -10.65 17.46 4.09
C PRO A 44 -9.48 16.54 4.41
N ALA A 45 -9.65 15.25 4.09
CA ALA A 45 -8.60 14.23 4.23
C ALA A 45 -7.30 14.65 3.48
N TYR A 46 -7.44 15.45 2.44
CA TYR A 46 -6.34 16.13 1.77
C TYR A 46 -5.45 16.96 2.71
N THR A 47 -6.03 17.82 3.56
CA THR A 47 -5.24 18.65 4.49
C THR A 47 -4.55 17.77 5.53
N ASP A 48 -5.24 16.75 6.05
CA ASP A 48 -4.65 15.78 6.98
C ASP A 48 -3.50 14.98 6.32
N SER A 49 -3.62 14.63 5.04
CA SER A 49 -2.56 13.95 4.28
C SER A 49 -1.31 14.80 4.09
N ILE A 50 -1.44 16.13 4.08
CA ILE A 50 -0.32 17.07 4.00
C ILE A 50 0.35 17.22 5.37
N GLU A 51 -0.44 17.29 6.45
CA GLU A 51 0.07 17.46 7.81
C GLU A 51 0.64 16.15 8.39
N ASN A 52 0.07 15.01 8.02
CA ASN A 52 0.39 13.67 8.50
C ASN A 52 0.60 12.67 7.34
N PRO A 53 1.58 12.88 6.45
CA PRO A 53 1.76 12.07 5.24
C PRO A 53 1.99 10.59 5.53
N ASP A 54 2.64 10.25 6.65
CA ASP A 54 2.91 8.85 7.04
C ASP A 54 1.65 8.09 7.48
N ALA A 55 0.54 8.78 7.75
CA ALA A 55 -0.74 8.18 8.13
C ALA A 55 -1.60 7.77 6.91
N PHE A 56 -1.13 8.07 5.71
CA PHE A 56 -1.83 7.82 4.46
C PHE A 56 -1.01 6.95 3.51
N MET A 57 -1.70 6.28 2.59
CA MET A 57 -1.06 5.69 1.43
C MET A 57 -0.42 6.81 0.58
N PRO A 58 0.60 6.52 -0.27
CA PRO A 58 1.23 7.52 -1.12
C PRO A 58 0.21 8.38 -1.88
N CYS A 59 0.34 9.70 -1.75
CA CYS A 59 -0.61 10.69 -2.28
C CYS A 59 -0.04 11.44 -3.48
N GLY A 60 -0.85 11.57 -4.53
CA GLY A 60 -0.66 12.53 -5.62
C GLY A 60 -1.52 13.78 -5.40
N SER A 61 -1.63 14.63 -6.43
CA SER A 61 -2.45 15.83 -6.38
C SER A 61 -3.97 15.57 -6.44
N GLU A 62 -4.39 14.33 -6.77
CA GLU A 62 -5.80 13.95 -6.95
C GLU A 62 -6.28 12.77 -6.09
N GLY A 63 -5.50 12.38 -5.07
CA GLY A 63 -5.85 11.28 -4.17
C GLY A 63 -4.65 10.43 -3.77
N SER A 64 -4.91 9.42 -2.95
CA SER A 64 -3.94 8.39 -2.59
C SER A 64 -4.01 7.18 -3.52
N LEU A 65 -3.05 6.27 -3.38
CA LEU A 65 -3.24 4.88 -3.81
C LEU A 65 -4.41 4.24 -3.07
N GLU A 66 -4.94 3.17 -3.64
CA GLU A 66 -6.03 2.36 -3.08
C GLU A 66 -5.52 0.98 -2.65
N LYS A 67 -6.19 0.38 -1.67
CA LYS A 67 -5.98 -0.98 -1.20
C LYS A 67 -7.30 -1.76 -1.16
N SER A 68 -7.22 -3.04 -1.54
CA SER A 68 -8.29 -4.00 -1.29
C SER A 68 -7.77 -5.15 -0.44
N VAL A 69 -8.52 -5.47 0.61
CA VAL A 69 -8.20 -6.53 1.56
C VAL A 69 -9.07 -7.76 1.27
N TRP A 70 -8.44 -8.84 0.83
CA TRP A 70 -9.07 -10.14 0.78
C TRP A 70 -8.69 -10.98 2.01
N VAL A 71 -9.70 -11.47 2.71
CA VAL A 71 -9.54 -12.36 3.88
C VAL A 71 -9.82 -13.79 3.46
N ASN A 72 -8.90 -14.71 3.72
CA ASN A 72 -9.06 -16.11 3.37
C ASN A 72 -10.21 -16.75 4.18
N PRO A 73 -11.25 -17.32 3.54
CA PRO A 73 -12.34 -17.95 4.26
C PRO A 73 -11.92 -19.20 5.04
N ASP A 74 -10.85 -19.90 4.62
CA ASP A 74 -10.30 -21.04 5.36
C ASP A 74 -9.39 -20.57 6.49
N ARG A 75 -9.90 -20.63 7.72
CA ARG A 75 -9.21 -20.21 8.94
C ARG A 75 -8.03 -21.09 9.35
N ASN A 76 -7.98 -22.32 8.85
CA ASN A 76 -6.85 -23.21 9.11
C ASN A 76 -5.68 -22.97 8.16
N SER A 77 -5.87 -22.11 7.15
CA SER A 77 -4.81 -21.70 6.24
C SER A 77 -3.98 -20.57 6.85
N MET A 78 -2.65 -20.75 6.82
CA MET A 78 -1.70 -19.70 7.20
C MET A 78 -1.76 -18.50 6.26
N SER A 79 -2.05 -18.69 4.96
CA SER A 79 -2.18 -17.61 3.97
C SER A 79 -3.48 -16.85 4.22
N ALA A 80 -3.46 -15.99 5.23
CA ALA A 80 -4.65 -15.42 5.85
C ALA A 80 -5.21 -14.22 5.07
N TYR A 81 -4.34 -13.38 4.51
CA TYR A 81 -4.75 -12.15 3.83
C TYR A 81 -4.02 -11.96 2.50
N THR A 82 -4.71 -11.32 1.56
CA THR A 82 -4.12 -10.78 0.33
C THR A 82 -4.52 -9.33 0.21
N ILE A 83 -3.53 -8.44 0.20
CA ILE A 83 -3.71 -7.01 -0.01
C ILE A 83 -3.33 -6.71 -1.44
N THR A 84 -4.24 -6.13 -2.22
CA THR A 84 -3.89 -5.57 -3.54
C THR A 84 -3.82 -4.06 -3.42
N ILE A 85 -2.73 -3.46 -3.89
CA ILE A 85 -2.49 -2.02 -3.88
C ILE A 85 -2.48 -1.56 -5.33
N PHE A 86 -3.26 -0.55 -5.69
CA PHE A 86 -3.27 -0.03 -7.04
C PHE A 86 -3.72 1.42 -7.07
N GLY A 87 -3.45 2.12 -8.17
CA GLY A 87 -3.91 3.48 -8.37
C GLY A 87 -2.97 4.30 -9.25
N ASP A 88 -3.44 5.48 -9.60
CA ASP A 88 -2.76 6.43 -10.46
C ASP A 88 -2.50 7.73 -9.69
N LEU A 89 -1.24 8.07 -9.46
CA LEU A 89 -0.85 9.29 -8.77
C LEU A 89 -0.49 10.38 -9.78
N ARG A 90 -1.25 11.47 -9.74
CA ARG A 90 -0.97 12.67 -10.52
C ARG A 90 0.07 13.55 -9.81
N ASP A 91 0.96 14.16 -10.60
CA ASP A 91 2.02 15.07 -10.14
C ASP A 91 2.96 14.41 -9.11
N TYR A 92 3.16 13.10 -9.24
CA TYR A 92 4.04 12.30 -8.38
C TYR A 92 5.21 11.77 -9.21
N ASP A 93 6.45 12.18 -8.90
CA ASP A 93 7.64 11.89 -9.71
C ASP A 93 8.75 11.12 -8.98
N ASP A 94 8.49 10.63 -7.76
CA ASP A 94 9.45 9.86 -6.95
C ASP A 94 9.03 8.38 -6.77
N PRO A 95 9.14 7.54 -7.82
CA PRO A 95 8.74 6.13 -7.74
C PRO A 95 9.54 5.32 -6.69
N ASP A 96 10.74 5.78 -6.30
CA ASP A 96 11.55 5.14 -5.26
C ASP A 96 10.96 5.34 -3.85
N ALA A 97 10.27 6.46 -3.60
CA ALA A 97 9.53 6.68 -2.37
C ALA A 97 8.37 5.69 -2.20
N ILE A 98 7.62 5.37 -3.27
CA ILE A 98 6.55 4.35 -3.23
C ILE A 98 7.14 2.98 -2.90
N VAL A 99 8.26 2.61 -3.52
CA VAL A 99 8.92 1.34 -3.22
C VAL A 99 9.44 1.29 -1.78
N SER A 100 9.89 2.43 -1.23
CA SER A 100 10.36 2.53 0.15
C SER A 100 9.21 2.39 1.15
N TRP A 101 8.11 3.12 0.94
CA TRP A 101 6.86 2.96 1.68
C TRP A 101 6.39 1.50 1.67
N PHE A 102 6.36 0.87 0.49
CA PHE A 102 5.92 -0.53 0.36
C PHE A 102 6.81 -1.49 1.16
N LYS A 103 8.13 -1.27 1.18
CA LYS A 103 9.08 -2.06 1.98
C LYS A 103 8.84 -1.87 3.48
N ASP A 104 8.48 -0.66 3.90
CA ASP A 104 8.22 -0.36 5.31
C ASP A 104 6.93 -1.05 5.77
N CYS A 105 5.83 -0.97 5.01
CA CYS A 105 4.60 -1.72 5.31
C CYS A 105 4.85 -3.24 5.42
N CYS A 106 5.75 -3.77 4.60
CA CYS A 106 6.13 -5.19 4.62
C CYS A 106 6.90 -5.61 5.89
N LYS A 107 7.39 -4.68 6.73
CA LYS A 107 8.08 -5.01 7.99
C LYS A 107 7.11 -5.31 9.14
N ASP A 108 5.90 -4.78 9.07
CA ASP A 108 4.91 -4.87 10.15
C ASP A 108 4.02 -6.11 10.06
N VAL A 109 4.20 -6.92 9.00
CA VAL A 109 3.39 -8.11 8.73
C VAL A 109 4.27 -9.31 8.40
N TRP A 110 3.76 -10.51 8.66
CA TRP A 110 4.44 -11.74 8.25
C TRP A 110 4.22 -11.97 6.75
N VAL A 111 5.10 -11.40 5.92
CA VAL A 111 4.97 -11.47 4.46
C VAL A 111 5.25 -12.89 3.96
N ARG A 112 4.29 -13.46 3.24
CA ARG A 112 4.46 -14.72 2.50
C ARG A 112 5.06 -14.49 1.12
N GLN A 113 4.56 -13.47 0.44
CA GLN A 113 4.97 -13.08 -0.91
C GLN A 113 4.49 -11.66 -1.15
N ALA A 114 5.33 -10.79 -1.69
CA ALA A 114 4.91 -9.45 -2.08
C ALA A 114 5.66 -8.95 -3.32
N ILE A 115 4.97 -8.20 -4.17
CA ILE A 115 5.52 -7.56 -5.36
C ILE A 115 4.80 -6.23 -5.59
N ILE A 116 5.53 -5.22 -6.06
CA ILE A 116 4.98 -3.95 -6.52
C ILE A 116 5.69 -3.51 -7.81
N THR A 117 4.91 -2.97 -8.73
CA THR A 117 5.36 -2.33 -9.95
C THR A 117 4.94 -0.87 -9.90
N VAL A 118 5.90 0.02 -10.18
CA VAL A 118 5.69 1.46 -10.21
C VAL A 118 6.16 1.97 -11.57
N GLU A 119 5.24 2.58 -12.33
CA GLU A 119 5.48 3.09 -13.68
C GLU A 119 5.21 4.59 -13.73
N THR A 120 6.27 5.39 -13.75
CA THR A 120 6.17 6.84 -13.96
C THR A 120 6.32 7.16 -15.44
N GLU A 121 5.45 8.00 -15.99
CA GLU A 121 5.48 8.42 -17.39
C GLU A 121 6.88 8.94 -17.80
N GLY A 122 7.39 8.42 -18.92
CA GLY A 122 8.71 8.79 -19.44
C GLY A 122 9.90 8.21 -18.67
N LYS A 123 9.68 7.41 -17.62
CA LYS A 123 10.73 6.70 -16.87
C LYS A 123 10.61 5.18 -17.11
N LYS A 124 11.65 4.45 -16.73
CA LYS A 124 11.64 2.98 -16.76
C LYS A 124 10.84 2.45 -15.55
N PRO A 125 9.95 1.47 -15.72
CA PRO A 125 9.26 0.82 -14.61
C PRO A 125 10.22 0.28 -13.54
N ILE A 126 9.86 0.50 -12.27
CA ILE A 126 10.52 -0.10 -11.12
C ILE A 126 9.66 -1.29 -10.68
N ILE A 127 10.27 -2.47 -10.64
CA ILE A 127 9.63 -3.68 -10.13
C ILE A 127 10.39 -4.11 -8.89
N TYR A 128 9.70 -4.13 -7.75
CA TYR A 128 10.25 -4.63 -6.50
C TYR A 128 9.55 -5.92 -6.10
N ASN A 129 10.33 -6.99 -5.99
CA ASN A 129 9.89 -8.25 -5.39
C ASN A 129 10.42 -8.28 -3.96
N TYR A 130 9.52 -8.46 -3.00
CA TYR A 130 9.93 -8.64 -1.61
C TYR A 130 10.77 -9.90 -1.48
N LYS A 131 11.92 -9.72 -0.84
CA LYS A 131 12.78 -10.82 -0.40
C LYS A 131 12.80 -10.70 1.10
N ASP A 132 12.34 -11.75 1.78
CA ASP A 132 12.57 -11.86 3.21
C ASP A 132 14.08 -11.77 3.46
N LYS A 133 14.48 -11.24 4.62
CA LYS A 133 15.89 -11.04 5.00
C LYS A 133 16.70 -12.26 4.55
N ASP A 134 17.86 -12.01 3.90
CA ASP A 134 18.77 -13.08 3.48
C ASP A 134 18.82 -14.16 4.56
N PRO A 135 18.61 -15.44 4.22
CA PRO A 135 18.68 -16.50 5.20
C PRO A 135 19.99 -16.34 5.96
N ILE A 136 19.92 -16.21 7.28
CA ILE A 136 21.11 -16.34 8.12
C ILE A 136 21.56 -17.79 7.93
N ILE A 137 22.52 -17.99 7.03
CA ILE A 137 23.20 -19.27 6.79
C ILE A 137 24.13 -19.55 7.96
#